data_AF-G2T4I4-F1
#
_entry.id   AF-G2T4I4-F1
#
_cell.length_a   1.000
_cell.length_b   1.000
_cell.length_c   1.000
_cell.angle_alpha   90.00
_cell.angle_beta   90.00
_cell.angle_gamma   90.00
#
_symmetry.space_group_name_H-M   'P 1'
#
loop_
_entity.id
_entity.type
_entity.pdbx_description
1 polymer ?
#
loop_
_entity_poly.entity_id
_entity_poly.type
_entity_poly.pdbx_seq_one_letter_code
_entity_poly.pdbx_strand_id
1 'polypeptide(L)'
;MEIYDNADSSYKTAGAETYYLPVLYTEDERSSYAAWGIKKEKQLMPFAIVTIIIDAFVLCATVVYLFAVQRQTPAFSVWLSCWGGVVGDVSYGMALVLTVLILKPLDWLFDKIMHRPEQPKMLQVTPKETGVSYLILRGTTVLAQGLLPWNAWEAALTVETNEILLEGQRLRIGSNTIASIYPPEKQKPWMDHPAEQITGTISLAHIRKNMQGYRASLEEQKREAEWRRQNP
;
A
#
# COMPACT_ATOMS: atom_id res chain seq x y z
N MET A 1 -33.90 -15.84 -31.97
CA MET A 1 -33.72 -17.16 -31.32
C MET A 1 -32.23 -17.33 -31.13
N GLU A 2 -31.62 -17.13 -29.97
CA GLU A 2 -32.10 -16.87 -28.61
C GLU A 2 -31.31 -15.67 -28.05
N ILE A 3 -32.04 -14.81 -27.35
CA ILE A 3 -31.50 -13.72 -26.55
C ILE A 3 -30.96 -14.39 -25.29
N TYR A 4 -29.64 -14.50 -25.15
CA TYR A 4 -29.05 -14.92 -23.88
C TYR A 4 -29.37 -13.85 -22.83
N ASP A 5 -30.14 -14.26 -21.83
CA ASP A 5 -30.55 -13.54 -20.64
C ASP A 5 -29.40 -12.70 -20.06
N ASN A 6 -29.44 -11.40 -20.34
CA ASN A 6 -28.58 -10.40 -19.71
C ASN A 6 -29.32 -9.68 -18.56
N ALA A 7 -30.35 -10.33 -18.00
CA ALA A 7 -31.19 -9.79 -16.93
C ALA A 7 -30.93 -10.44 -15.55
N ASP A 8 -30.04 -11.44 -15.47
CA ASP A 8 -29.83 -12.21 -14.24
C ASP A 8 -28.57 -11.82 -13.43
N SER A 9 -27.71 -10.94 -13.97
CA SER A 9 -26.43 -10.58 -13.33
C SER A 9 -26.49 -9.36 -12.40
N SER A 10 -27.60 -8.62 -12.39
CA SER A 10 -27.70 -7.34 -11.69
C SER A 10 -28.14 -7.43 -10.23
N TYR A 11 -28.64 -8.58 -9.76
CA TYR A 11 -29.19 -8.73 -8.41
C TYR A 11 -28.40 -9.67 -7.49
N LYS A 12 -27.30 -10.30 -7.96
CA LYS A 12 -26.39 -11.13 -7.14
C LYS A 12 -25.22 -10.35 -6.50
N THR A 13 -25.15 -9.04 -6.71
CA THR A 13 -23.98 -8.20 -6.35
C THR A 13 -24.14 -7.46 -5.00
N ALA A 14 -25.16 -7.78 -4.21
CA ALA A 14 -25.46 -7.03 -2.98
C ALA A 14 -24.72 -7.51 -1.71
N GLY A 15 -23.88 -8.55 -1.78
CA GLY A 15 -23.20 -9.08 -0.58
C GLY A 15 -21.85 -9.75 -0.79
N ALA A 16 -21.33 -9.81 -2.02
CA ALA A 16 -20.04 -10.42 -2.30
C ALA A 16 -18.91 -9.38 -2.19
N GLU A 17 -18.69 -8.87 -0.98
CA GLU A 17 -17.51 -8.05 -0.70
C GLU A 17 -16.26 -8.89 -0.96
N THR A 18 -15.41 -8.41 -1.87
CA THR A 18 -14.09 -8.98 -2.09
C THR A 18 -13.12 -8.35 -1.11
N TYR A 19 -12.48 -9.19 -0.31
CA TYR A 19 -11.52 -8.75 0.71
C TYR A 19 -10.11 -8.82 0.14
N TYR A 20 -9.33 -7.75 0.34
CA TYR A 20 -7.91 -7.70 -0.02
C TYR A 20 -7.08 -7.68 1.26
N LEU A 21 -6.39 -8.79 1.51
CA LEU A 21 -5.71 -9.05 2.78
C LEU A 21 -4.20 -9.04 2.57
N PRO A 22 -3.47 -8.09 3.17
CA PRO A 22 -2.02 -8.13 3.13
C PRO A 22 -1.52 -9.33 3.92
N VAL A 23 -0.55 -10.04 3.35
CA VAL A 23 0.13 -11.15 3.99
C VAL A 23 1.46 -10.62 4.53
N LEU A 24 1.74 -10.89 5.80
CA LEU A 24 3.02 -10.55 6.41
C LEU A 24 4.15 -11.32 5.73
N TYR A 25 5.30 -10.66 5.60
CA TYR A 25 6.52 -11.32 5.15
C TYR A 25 6.86 -12.51 6.04
N THR A 26 7.35 -13.57 5.39
CA THR A 26 8.06 -14.64 6.10
C THR A 26 9.35 -14.10 6.71
N GLU A 27 9.94 -14.83 7.66
CA GLU A 27 11.16 -14.38 8.34
C GLU A 27 12.32 -14.12 7.34
N ASP A 28 12.42 -14.95 6.30
CA ASP A 28 13.44 -14.83 5.26
C ASP A 28 13.20 -13.61 4.35
N GLU A 29 11.95 -13.38 3.95
CA GLU A 29 11.56 -12.19 3.16
C GLU A 29 11.75 -10.91 4.00
N ARG A 30 11.38 -10.96 5.29
CA ARG A 30 11.53 -9.86 6.24
C ARG A 30 12.99 -9.47 6.42
N SER A 31 13.86 -10.42 6.69
CA SER A 31 15.28 -10.16 6.91
C SER A 31 15.95 -9.61 5.65
N SER A 32 15.57 -10.11 4.48
CA SER A 32 16.02 -9.60 3.18
C SER A 32 15.55 -8.15 2.94
N TYR A 33 14.28 -7.86 3.23
CA TYR A 33 13.73 -6.50 3.14
C TYR A 33 14.39 -5.55 4.13
N ALA A 34 14.58 -5.98 5.37
CA ALA A 34 15.21 -5.18 6.41
C ALA A 34 16.67 -4.86 6.06
N ALA A 35 17.43 -5.84 5.59
CA ALA A 35 18.81 -5.65 5.16
C ALA A 35 18.91 -4.68 3.97
N TRP A 36 18.02 -4.82 2.99
CA TRP A 36 17.93 -3.91 1.86
C TRP A 36 17.57 -2.47 2.30
N GLY A 37 16.53 -2.31 3.14
CA GLY A 37 16.07 -1.01 3.60
C GLY A 37 17.11 -0.27 4.44
N ILE A 38 17.85 -0.98 5.31
CA ILE A 38 18.95 -0.41 6.10
C ILE A 38 20.11 0.01 5.19
N LYS A 39 20.44 -0.80 4.18
CA LYS A 39 21.50 -0.47 3.21
C LYS A 39 21.13 0.75 2.38
N LYS A 40 19.88 0.83 1.91
CA LYS A 40 19.31 1.96 1.18
C LYS A 40 19.35 3.23 2.02
N GLU A 41 18.90 3.18 3.29
CA GLU A 41 18.95 4.32 4.22
C GLU A 41 20.39 4.84 4.38
N LYS A 42 21.34 3.93 4.66
CA LYS A 42 22.75 4.30 4.85
C LYS A 42 23.35 5.02 3.64
N GLN A 43 22.91 4.66 2.43
CA GLN A 43 23.40 5.28 1.21
C GLN A 43 22.65 6.57 0.87
N LEU A 44 21.34 6.67 1.13
CA LEU A 44 20.54 7.88 0.87
C LEU A 44 20.82 9.02 1.85
N MET A 45 21.05 8.73 3.12
CA MET A 45 21.33 9.72 4.17
C MET A 45 22.42 10.75 3.79
N PRO A 46 23.61 10.37 3.31
CA PRO A 46 24.62 11.35 2.91
C PRO A 46 24.18 12.21 1.72
N PHE A 47 23.44 11.66 0.74
CA PHE A 47 22.92 12.47 -0.37
C PHE A 47 21.90 13.50 0.12
N ALA A 48 20.99 13.11 1.02
CA ALA A 48 20.03 14.03 1.62
C ALA A 48 20.72 15.16 2.41
N ILE A 49 21.77 14.84 3.17
CA ILE A 49 22.58 15.83 3.88
C ILE A 49 23.28 16.78 2.90
N VAL A 50 23.91 16.24 1.86
CA VAL A 50 24.58 17.05 0.82
C VAL A 50 23.60 17.98 0.11
N THR A 51 22.39 17.51 -0.23
CA THR A 51 21.35 18.36 -0.83
C THR A 51 20.94 19.50 0.11
N ILE A 52 20.75 19.22 1.40
CA ILE A 52 20.41 20.26 2.39
C ILE A 52 21.55 21.29 2.52
N ILE A 53 22.82 20.85 2.49
CA ILE A 53 23.97 21.75 2.56
C ILE A 53 24.04 22.65 1.31
N ILE A 54 23.80 22.08 0.12
CA ILE A 54 23.76 22.85 -1.13
C ILE A 54 22.64 23.88 -1.08
N ASP A 55 21.44 23.49 -0.66
CA ASP A 55 20.29 24.39 -0.54
C ASP A 55 20.59 25.54 0.44
N ALA A 56 21.18 25.22 1.60
CA ALA A 56 21.59 26.24 2.57
C ALA A 56 22.64 27.20 1.98
N PHE A 57 23.61 26.69 1.23
CA PHE A 57 24.62 27.51 0.56
C PHE A 57 24.02 28.43 -0.49
N VAL A 58 23.13 27.92 -1.35
CA VAL A 58 22.42 28.71 -2.37
C VAL A 58 21.58 29.80 -1.70
N LEU A 59 20.89 29.49 -0.60
CA LEU A 59 20.10 30.45 0.15
C LEU A 59 21.00 31.56 0.75
N CYS A 60 22.11 31.19 1.39
CA CYS A 60 23.08 32.15 1.92
C CYS A 60 23.68 33.05 0.81
N ALA A 61 24.09 32.47 -0.32
CA ALA A 61 24.62 33.22 -1.46
C ALA A 61 23.58 34.20 -2.02
N THR A 62 22.33 33.78 -2.11
CA THR A 62 21.22 34.63 -2.54
C THR A 62 21.02 35.80 -1.60
N VAL A 63 21.03 35.58 -0.28
CA VAL A 63 20.91 36.67 0.72
C VAL A 63 22.07 37.67 0.61
N VAL A 64 23.31 37.19 0.47
CA VAL A 64 24.49 38.06 0.30
C VAL A 64 24.39 38.88 -0.99
N TYR A 65 23.97 38.25 -2.09
CA TYR A 65 23.76 38.94 -3.36
C TYR A 65 22.68 40.03 -3.24
N LEU A 66 21.52 39.71 -2.65
CA LEU A 66 20.45 40.68 -2.42
C LEU A 66 20.92 41.85 -1.55
N PHE A 67 21.70 41.58 -0.50
CA PHE A 67 22.27 42.61 0.37
C PHE A 67 23.28 43.51 -0.37
N ALA A 68 24.09 42.94 -1.27
CA ALA A 68 25.01 43.70 -2.11
C ALA A 68 24.27 44.62 -3.09
N VAL A 69 23.21 44.13 -3.74
CA VAL A 69 22.37 44.92 -4.65
C VAL A 69 21.61 46.02 -3.91
N GLN A 70 21.14 45.74 -2.68
CA GLN A 70 20.51 46.74 -1.82
C GLN A 70 21.44 47.92 -1.52
N ARG A 71 22.73 47.68 -1.30
CA ARG A 71 23.70 48.76 -1.08
C ARG A 71 23.95 49.62 -2.32
N GLN A 72 23.77 49.06 -3.52
CA GLN A 72 24.07 49.75 -4.77
C GLN A 72 22.88 50.56 -5.32
N THR A 73 21.64 50.21 -4.98
CA THR A 73 20.46 50.82 -5.60
C THR A 73 19.36 51.13 -4.56
N PRO A 74 19.04 52.42 -4.30
CA PRO A 74 18.01 52.79 -3.33
C PRO A 74 16.59 52.41 -3.76
N ALA A 75 16.34 52.23 -5.07
CA ALA A 75 15.07 51.76 -5.62
C ALA A 75 14.81 50.25 -5.37
N PHE A 76 15.85 49.50 -5.01
CA PHE A 76 15.76 48.05 -4.82
C PHE A 76 14.94 47.66 -3.60
N SER A 77 14.95 48.46 -2.53
CA SER A 77 14.12 48.22 -1.35
C SER A 77 12.62 48.31 -1.66
N VAL A 78 12.22 49.25 -2.52
CA VAL A 78 10.83 49.40 -2.99
C VAL A 78 10.45 48.23 -3.89
N TRP A 79 11.33 47.82 -4.81
CA TRP A 79 11.10 46.66 -5.66
C TRP A 79 10.96 45.36 -4.84
N LEU A 80 11.81 45.14 -3.85
CA LEU A 80 11.79 43.97 -2.96
C LEU A 80 10.55 43.98 -2.05
N SER A 81 10.07 45.16 -1.63
CA SER A 81 8.80 45.27 -0.91
C SER A 81 7.58 44.92 -1.77
N CYS A 82 7.62 45.23 -3.08
CA CYS A 82 6.51 44.94 -3.98
C CYS A 82 6.53 43.49 -4.51
N TRP A 83 7.71 42.92 -4.74
CA TRP A 83 7.87 41.64 -5.44
C TRP A 83 8.61 40.56 -4.64
N GLY A 84 9.25 40.90 -3.51
CA GLY A 84 10.09 39.99 -2.75
C GLY A 84 9.33 38.80 -2.17
N GLY A 85 8.07 38.98 -1.75
CA GLY A 85 7.21 37.87 -1.33
C GLY A 85 6.93 36.89 -2.48
N VAL A 86 6.53 37.41 -3.64
CA VAL A 86 6.24 36.60 -4.84
C VAL A 86 7.48 35.86 -5.33
N VAL A 87 8.64 36.52 -5.38
CA VAL A 87 9.91 35.88 -5.76
C VAL A 87 10.33 34.84 -4.72
N GLY A 88 10.13 35.12 -3.44
CA GLY A 88 10.36 34.18 -2.35
C GLY A 88 9.54 32.90 -2.51
N ASP A 89 8.23 33.04 -2.70
CA ASP A 89 7.30 31.92 -2.85
C ASP A 89 7.60 31.08 -4.11
N VAL A 90 7.90 31.74 -5.24
CA VAL A 90 8.25 31.06 -6.49
C VAL A 90 9.60 30.34 -6.36
N SER A 91 10.60 30.97 -5.74
CA SER A 91 11.92 30.37 -5.56
C SER A 91 11.89 29.16 -4.61
N TYR A 92 11.12 29.25 -3.53
CA TYR A 92 10.94 28.14 -2.58
C TYR A 92 10.17 26.99 -3.24
N GLY A 93 9.09 27.30 -3.97
CA GLY A 93 8.37 26.30 -4.76
C GLY A 93 9.26 25.60 -5.78
N MET A 94 10.09 26.37 -6.49
CA MET A 94 11.03 25.82 -7.48
C MET A 94 12.11 24.95 -6.83
N ALA A 95 12.65 25.36 -5.68
CA ALA A 95 13.63 24.59 -4.92
C ALA A 95 13.03 23.24 -4.49
N LEU A 96 11.84 23.24 -3.89
CA LEU A 96 11.15 21.99 -3.53
C LEU A 96 10.91 21.07 -4.72
N VAL A 97 10.46 21.62 -5.86
CA VAL A 97 10.25 20.84 -7.09
C VAL A 97 11.55 20.24 -7.59
N LEU A 98 12.64 21.02 -7.64
CA LEU A 98 13.96 20.54 -8.05
C LEU A 98 14.49 19.45 -7.12
N THR A 99 14.35 19.65 -5.80
CA THR A 99 14.77 18.65 -4.80
C THR A 99 13.98 17.35 -4.97
N VAL A 100 12.67 17.41 -5.20
CA VAL A 100 11.85 16.22 -5.50
C VAL A 100 12.25 15.58 -6.83
N LEU A 101 12.55 16.38 -7.86
CA LEU A 101 13.00 15.89 -9.17
C LEU A 101 14.40 15.26 -9.15
N ILE A 102 15.25 15.58 -8.18
CA ILE A 102 16.56 14.95 -8.00
C ILE A 102 16.44 13.71 -7.11
N LEU A 103 15.73 13.84 -5.98
CA LEU A 103 15.63 12.75 -5.01
C LEU A 103 14.80 11.57 -5.53
N LYS A 104 13.69 11.79 -6.25
CA LYS A 104 12.85 10.68 -6.73
C LYS A 104 13.54 9.77 -7.76
N PRO A 105 14.21 10.30 -8.82
CA PRO A 105 14.96 9.46 -9.74
C PRO A 105 16.14 8.78 -9.07
N LEU A 106 16.78 9.43 -8.10
CA LEU A 106 17.87 8.85 -7.33
C LEU A 106 17.38 7.67 -6.46
N ASP A 107 16.23 7.83 -5.79
CA ASP A 107 15.58 6.78 -5.02
C ASP A 107 15.22 5.57 -5.91
N TRP A 108 14.61 5.84 -7.07
CA TRP A 108 14.32 4.81 -8.07
C TRP A 108 15.58 4.11 -8.59
N LEU A 109 16.67 4.86 -8.81
CA LEU A 109 17.94 4.29 -9.24
C LEU A 109 18.53 3.37 -8.16
N PHE A 110 18.43 3.75 -6.89
CA PHE A 110 18.85 2.89 -5.78
C PHE A 110 17.98 1.64 -5.65
N ASP A 111 16.67 1.77 -5.82
CA ASP A 111 15.76 0.61 -5.88
C ASP A 111 16.19 -0.38 -6.97
N LYS A 112 16.60 0.14 -8.13
CA LYS A 112 17.05 -0.65 -9.27
C LYS A 112 18.43 -1.28 -9.05
N ILE A 113 19.40 -0.53 -8.54
CA ILE A 113 20.78 -1.01 -8.32
C ILE A 113 20.82 -2.02 -7.18
N MET A 114 20.10 -1.76 -6.09
CA MET A 114 20.12 -2.60 -4.90
C MET A 114 19.17 -3.79 -4.97
N HIS A 115 18.50 -4.00 -6.10
CA HIS A 115 17.53 -5.09 -6.32
C HIS A 115 16.50 -5.14 -5.18
N ARG A 116 15.58 -4.18 -5.19
CA ARG A 116 14.47 -4.13 -4.23
C ARG A 116 13.82 -5.51 -4.08
N PRO A 117 13.68 -6.04 -2.85
CA PRO A 117 13.08 -7.33 -2.61
C PRO A 117 11.60 -7.35 -3.03
N GLU A 118 11.09 -8.57 -3.18
CA GLU A 118 9.76 -8.82 -3.72
C GLU A 118 8.64 -8.09 -2.95
N GLN A 119 7.61 -7.66 -3.66
CA GLN A 119 6.42 -7.04 -3.07
C GLN A 119 5.71 -8.01 -2.12
N PRO A 120 4.99 -7.50 -1.09
CA PRO A 120 4.26 -8.35 -0.18
C PRO A 120 3.18 -9.13 -0.93
N LYS A 121 2.92 -10.35 -0.46
CA LYS A 121 1.82 -11.15 -0.99
C LYS A 121 0.49 -10.52 -0.54
N MET A 122 -0.48 -10.54 -1.44
CA MET A 122 -1.84 -10.04 -1.21
C MET A 122 -2.79 -11.21 -1.41
N LEU A 123 -3.56 -11.54 -0.38
CA LEU A 123 -4.59 -12.56 -0.46
C LEU A 123 -5.93 -11.89 -0.75
N GLN A 124 -6.47 -12.13 -1.94
CA GLN A 124 -7.81 -11.72 -2.30
C GLN A 124 -8.78 -12.88 -2.02
N VAL A 125 -9.89 -12.57 -1.33
CA VAL A 125 -10.89 -13.55 -0.93
C VAL A 125 -12.27 -13.07 -1.36
N THR A 126 -12.99 -13.89 -2.13
CA THR A 126 -14.33 -13.58 -2.63
C THR A 126 -15.28 -14.72 -2.29
N PRO A 127 -16.38 -14.45 -1.56
CA PRO A 127 -17.39 -15.46 -1.28
C PRO A 127 -18.16 -15.84 -2.56
N LYS A 128 -18.47 -17.13 -2.71
CA LYS A 128 -19.28 -17.71 -3.80
C LYS A 128 -20.32 -18.66 -3.21
N GLU A 129 -21.28 -19.08 -4.03
CA GLU A 129 -22.36 -19.97 -3.58
C GLU A 129 -21.88 -21.31 -3.04
N THR A 130 -20.81 -21.86 -3.62
CA THR A 130 -20.26 -23.20 -3.30
C THR A 130 -19.11 -23.16 -2.29
N GLY A 131 -18.60 -21.97 -1.95
CA GLY A 131 -17.43 -21.82 -1.09
C GLY A 131 -16.77 -20.45 -1.23
N VAL A 132 -15.48 -20.39 -0.94
CA VAL A 132 -14.69 -19.16 -0.95
C VAL A 132 -13.62 -19.26 -2.04
N SER A 133 -13.67 -18.35 -3.00
CA SER A 133 -12.62 -18.19 -4.01
C SER A 133 -11.47 -17.43 -3.38
N TYR A 134 -10.25 -17.93 -3.52
CA TYR A 134 -9.05 -17.24 -3.08
C TYR A 134 -8.07 -17.03 -4.23
N LEU A 135 -7.35 -15.93 -4.19
CA LEU A 135 -6.34 -15.54 -5.17
C LEU A 135 -5.15 -14.94 -4.41
N ILE A 136 -3.98 -15.55 -4.53
CA ILE A 136 -2.73 -15.04 -3.96
C ILE A 136 -2.00 -14.26 -5.05
N LEU A 137 -1.85 -12.97 -4.81
CA LEU A 137 -1.21 -12.02 -5.70
C LEU A 137 0.15 -11.61 -5.13
N ARG A 138 1.08 -11.31 -6.02
CA ARG A 138 2.34 -10.61 -5.70
C ARG A 138 2.57 -9.58 -6.80
N GLY A 139 2.32 -8.31 -6.49
CA GLY A 139 2.25 -7.26 -7.50
C GLY A 139 1.23 -7.57 -8.58
N THR A 140 1.68 -7.71 -9.82
CA THR A 140 0.83 -8.08 -10.97
C THR A 140 0.75 -9.58 -11.24
N THR A 141 1.51 -10.40 -10.50
CA THR A 141 1.60 -11.84 -10.71
C THR A 141 0.64 -12.61 -9.81
N VAL A 142 -0.05 -13.59 -10.36
CA VAL A 142 -0.88 -14.55 -9.61
C VAL A 142 0.00 -15.73 -9.22
N LEU A 143 0.20 -15.93 -7.92
CA LEU A 143 0.99 -17.04 -7.37
C LEU A 143 0.14 -18.31 -7.23
N ALA A 144 -1.09 -18.19 -6.76
CA ALA A 144 -2.00 -19.30 -6.58
C ALA A 144 -3.46 -18.83 -6.67
N GLN A 145 -4.34 -19.71 -7.12
CA GLN A 145 -5.78 -19.47 -7.16
C GLN A 145 -6.53 -20.77 -6.90
N GLY A 146 -7.66 -20.68 -6.23
CA GLY A 146 -8.47 -21.85 -5.95
C GLY A 146 -9.85 -21.52 -5.39
N LEU A 147 -10.63 -22.57 -5.18
CA LEU A 147 -11.94 -22.52 -4.54
C LEU A 147 -11.91 -23.46 -3.34
N LEU A 148 -12.09 -22.90 -2.15
CA LEU A 148 -12.23 -23.67 -0.92
C LEU A 148 -13.72 -23.90 -0.62
N PRO A 149 -14.18 -25.14 -0.45
CA PRO A 149 -15.53 -25.37 0.06
C PRO A 149 -15.65 -24.79 1.48
N TRP A 150 -16.87 -24.39 1.88
CA TRP A 150 -17.12 -23.71 3.15
C TRP A 150 -16.55 -24.44 4.38
N ASN A 151 -16.63 -25.78 4.41
CA ASN A 151 -16.08 -26.58 5.51
C ASN A 151 -14.54 -26.53 5.58
N ALA A 152 -13.88 -26.53 4.42
CA ALA A 152 -12.42 -26.43 4.36
C ALA A 152 -11.93 -25.00 4.66
N TRP A 153 -12.71 -23.98 4.28
CA TRP A 153 -12.43 -22.60 4.65
C TRP A 153 -12.42 -22.40 6.17
N GLU A 154 -13.44 -22.90 6.89
CA GLU A 154 -13.48 -22.78 8.35
C GLU A 154 -12.33 -23.52 9.03
N ALA A 155 -11.95 -24.71 8.52
CA ALA A 155 -10.83 -25.48 9.04
C ALA A 155 -9.45 -24.86 8.73
N ALA A 156 -9.34 -24.07 7.66
CA ALA A 156 -8.11 -23.40 7.26
C ALA A 156 -7.78 -22.16 8.09
N LEU A 157 -8.78 -21.55 8.75
CA LEU A 157 -8.61 -20.30 9.50
C LEU A 157 -8.15 -20.54 10.93
N THR A 158 -7.05 -19.89 11.32
CA THR A 158 -6.60 -19.80 12.72
C THR A 158 -6.79 -18.37 13.20
N VAL A 159 -7.95 -18.10 13.81
CA VAL A 159 -8.36 -16.73 14.18
C VAL A 159 -7.49 -16.12 15.29
N GLU A 160 -6.94 -16.95 16.18
CA GLU A 160 -6.09 -16.48 17.29
C GLU A 160 -4.77 -15.87 16.79
N THR A 161 -4.16 -16.47 15.77
CA THR A 161 -2.87 -16.01 15.22
C THR A 161 -3.03 -15.14 13.96
N ASN A 162 -4.27 -14.95 13.51
CA ASN A 162 -4.63 -14.30 12.24
C ASN A 162 -3.96 -14.99 11.03
N GLU A 163 -3.95 -16.32 11.03
CA GLU A 163 -3.32 -17.14 9.99
C GLU A 163 -4.36 -17.92 9.18
N ILE A 164 -4.04 -18.18 7.92
CA ILE A 164 -4.81 -19.04 7.04
C ILE A 164 -3.91 -20.08 6.36
N LEU A 165 -4.34 -21.34 6.36
CA LEU A 165 -3.64 -22.43 5.67
C LEU A 165 -4.19 -22.58 4.24
N LEU A 166 -3.40 -22.21 3.23
CA LEU A 166 -3.75 -22.35 1.82
C LEU A 166 -2.65 -23.12 1.09
N GLU A 167 -3.01 -24.12 0.29
CA GLU A 167 -2.05 -24.91 -0.52
C GLU A 167 -0.86 -25.46 0.29
N GLY A 168 -1.10 -25.84 1.55
CA GLY A 168 -0.05 -26.32 2.47
C GLY A 168 0.85 -25.23 3.07
N GLN A 169 0.65 -23.96 2.72
CA GLN A 169 1.37 -22.82 3.27
C GLN A 169 0.52 -22.08 4.31
N ARG A 170 1.10 -21.80 5.48
CA ARG A 170 0.49 -20.90 6.48
C ARG A 170 0.81 -19.46 6.10
N LEU A 171 -0.22 -18.67 5.87
CA LEU A 171 -0.14 -17.24 5.56
C LEU A 171 -0.66 -16.44 6.74
N ARG A 172 0.19 -15.58 7.31
CA ARG A 172 -0.21 -14.70 8.39
C ARG A 172 -0.71 -13.37 7.82
N ILE A 173 -1.96 -13.04 8.09
CA ILE A 173 -2.58 -11.82 7.61
C ILE A 173 -2.21 -10.67 8.53
N GLY A 174 -1.74 -9.55 7.95
CA GLY A 174 -1.27 -8.41 8.71
C GLY A 174 -0.55 -7.41 7.83
N SER A 175 -0.41 -6.19 8.32
CA SER A 175 0.27 -5.14 7.59
C SER A 175 1.77 -5.14 7.79
N ASN A 176 2.51 -5.09 6.69
CA ASN A 176 3.96 -4.96 6.65
C ASN A 176 4.36 -3.50 6.93
N THR A 177 4.27 -3.13 8.21
CA THR A 177 4.70 -1.84 8.74
C THR A 177 6.19 -1.83 9.07
N ILE A 178 6.78 -0.65 9.27
CA ILE A 178 8.17 -0.48 9.74
C ILE A 178 8.42 -1.30 11.01
N ALA A 179 7.45 -1.33 11.94
CA ALA A 179 7.57 -2.08 13.19
C ALA A 179 7.60 -3.61 12.99
N SER A 180 6.90 -4.10 11.96
CA SER A 180 6.87 -5.53 11.63
C SER A 180 8.09 -6.00 10.84
N ILE A 181 8.70 -5.11 10.05
CA ILE A 181 9.80 -5.43 9.14
C ILE A 181 11.16 -5.26 9.82
N TYR A 182 11.37 -4.14 10.52
CA TYR A 182 12.68 -3.76 11.02
C TYR A 182 12.85 -4.08 12.52
N PRO A 183 14.08 -4.43 12.95
CA PRO A 183 14.38 -4.61 14.37
C PRO A 183 14.16 -3.30 15.14
N PRO A 184 13.77 -3.37 16.43
CA PRO A 184 13.33 -2.21 17.21
C PRO A 184 14.33 -1.05 17.22
N GLU A 185 15.62 -1.36 17.20
CA GLU A 185 16.72 -0.37 17.19
C GLU A 185 16.84 0.42 15.88
N LYS A 186 16.21 -0.03 14.79
CA LYS A 186 16.31 0.54 13.44
C LYS A 186 14.97 1.06 12.90
N GLN A 187 13.93 1.08 13.71
CA GLN A 187 12.60 1.55 13.32
C GLN A 187 12.55 3.09 13.30
N LYS A 188 12.96 3.69 12.17
CA LYS A 188 12.87 5.14 11.95
C LYS A 188 11.66 5.48 11.07
N PRO A 189 11.02 6.65 11.26
CA PRO A 189 9.82 7.02 10.49
C PRO A 189 10.01 7.09 8.97
N TRP A 190 11.24 7.35 8.51
CA TRP A 190 11.58 7.45 7.09
C TRP A 190 12.08 6.13 6.48
N MET A 191 12.00 5.01 7.22
CA MET A 191 12.35 3.69 6.67
C MET A 191 11.34 3.28 5.61
N ASP A 192 11.86 2.70 4.53
CA ASP A 192 11.04 2.20 3.44
C ASP A 192 10.13 1.06 3.92
N HIS A 193 8.86 1.10 3.55
CA HIS A 193 7.93 0.01 3.76
C HIS A 193 7.05 -0.12 2.51
N PRO A 194 6.53 -1.33 2.20
CA PRO A 194 5.67 -1.50 1.05
C PRO A 194 4.38 -0.69 1.23
N ALA A 195 3.90 -0.11 0.13
CA ALA A 195 2.59 0.52 0.08
C ALA A 195 1.53 -0.59 0.00
N GLU A 196 0.78 -0.80 1.08
CA GLU A 196 -0.30 -1.77 1.10
C GLU A 196 -1.63 -1.08 0.82
N GLN A 197 -2.34 -1.55 -0.20
CA GLN A 197 -3.73 -1.15 -0.42
C GLN A 197 -4.63 -1.96 0.52
N ILE A 198 -4.72 -1.51 1.77
CA ILE A 198 -5.65 -2.12 2.73
C ILE A 198 -7.06 -1.63 2.36
N THR A 199 -7.86 -2.53 1.79
CA THR A 199 -9.27 -2.27 1.54
C THR A 199 -10.09 -3.03 2.58
N GLY A 200 -10.55 -2.32 3.62
CA GLY A 200 -11.39 -2.90 4.67
C GLY A 200 -10.61 -3.37 5.90
N THR A 201 -11.04 -4.47 6.52
CA THR A 201 -10.47 -4.99 7.77
C THR A 201 -9.40 -6.05 7.52
N ILE A 202 -8.39 -6.09 8.38
CA ILE A 202 -7.26 -7.06 8.32
C ILE A 202 -7.52 -8.26 9.26
N SER A 203 -8.59 -8.20 10.05
CA SER A 203 -8.93 -9.24 11.03
C SER A 203 -9.70 -10.39 10.38
N LEU A 204 -9.11 -11.59 10.39
CA LEU A 204 -9.79 -12.82 9.97
C LEU A 204 -11.01 -13.13 10.83
N ALA A 205 -11.08 -12.67 12.08
CA ALA A 205 -12.26 -12.85 12.93
C ALA A 205 -13.49 -12.16 12.35
N HIS A 206 -13.30 -10.92 11.86
CA HIS A 206 -14.37 -10.14 11.26
C HIS A 206 -14.76 -10.70 9.90
N ILE A 207 -13.78 -11.08 9.08
CA ILE A 207 -14.02 -11.70 7.77
C ILE A 207 -14.76 -13.02 7.95
N ARG A 208 -14.37 -13.87 8.91
CA ARG A 208 -15.09 -15.10 9.24
C ARG A 208 -16.55 -14.83 9.57
N LYS A 209 -16.82 -13.81 10.41
CA LYS A 209 -18.20 -13.42 10.76
C LYS A 209 -19.00 -12.98 9.53
N ASN A 210 -18.41 -12.17 8.65
CA ASN A 210 -19.08 -11.70 7.43
C ASN A 210 -19.35 -12.87 6.47
N MET A 211 -18.39 -13.76 6.31
CA MET A 211 -18.51 -14.98 5.49
C MET A 211 -19.61 -15.92 6.01
N GLN A 212 -19.73 -16.07 7.34
CA GLN A 212 -20.82 -16.84 7.96
C GLN A 212 -22.18 -16.19 7.74
N GLY A 213 -22.27 -14.86 7.85
CA GLY A 213 -23.49 -14.11 7.53
C GLY A 213 -23.90 -14.28 6.07
N TYR A 214 -22.94 -14.20 5.14
CA TYR A 214 -23.19 -14.45 3.72
C TYR A 214 -23.70 -15.86 3.46
N ARG A 215 -23.09 -16.87 4.08
CA ARG A 215 -23.54 -18.27 3.98
C ARG A 215 -24.97 -18.45 4.50
N ALA A 216 -25.31 -17.87 5.64
CA ALA A 216 -26.66 -17.95 6.20
C ALA A 216 -27.70 -17.31 5.25
N SER A 217 -27.39 -16.15 4.69
CA SER A 217 -28.25 -15.49 3.71
C SER A 217 -28.46 -16.33 2.44
N LEU A 218 -27.41 -17.01 1.95
CA LEU A 218 -27.54 -17.94 0.82
C LEU A 218 -28.43 -19.15 1.14
N GLU A 219 -28.35 -19.68 2.35
CA GLU A 219 -29.20 -20.80 2.78
C GLU A 219 -30.67 -20.37 2.89
N GLU A 220 -30.95 -19.16 3.37
CA GLU A 220 -32.30 -18.59 3.39
C GLU A 220 -32.86 -18.38 1.98
N GLN A 221 -32.08 -17.79 1.07
CA GLN A 221 -32.50 -17.61 -0.32
C GLN A 221 -32.82 -18.94 -1.02
N LYS A 222 -32.05 -20.00 -0.74
CA LYS A 222 -32.34 -21.35 -1.25
C LYS A 222 -33.66 -21.88 -0.71
N ARG A 223 -33.93 -21.71 0.59
CA ARG A 223 -35.21 -22.11 1.21
C ARG A 223 -36.40 -21.36 0.62
N GLU A 224 -36.28 -20.05 0.40
CA GLU A 224 -37.33 -19.25 -0.22
C GLU A 224 -37.60 -19.67 -1.67
N ALA A 225 -36.54 -19.97 -2.43
CA ALA A 225 -36.67 -20.46 -3.81
C ALA A 225 -37.34 -21.85 -3.86
N GLU A 226 -37.00 -22.75 -2.93
CA GLU A 226 -37.65 -24.05 -2.79
C GLU A 226 -39.12 -23.91 -2.38
N TRP A 227 -39.43 -23.01 -1.44
CA TRP A 227 -40.80 -22.72 -1.03
C TRP A 227 -41.65 -22.19 -2.19
N ARG A 228 -41.11 -21.25 -2.99
CA ARG A 228 -41.77 -20.73 -4.20
C ARG A 228 -42.00 -21.81 -5.27
N ARG A 229 -41.12 -22.81 -5.38
CA ARG A 229 -41.34 -23.94 -6.29
C ARG A 229 -42.43 -24.89 -5.80
N GLN A 230 -42.58 -25.03 -4.50
CA GLN A 230 -43.59 -25.91 -3.88
C GLN A 230 -44.96 -25.23 -3.72
N ASN A 231 -45.01 -23.89 -3.71
CA ASN A 231 -46.22 -23.08 -3.58
C ASN A 231 -46.27 -22.04 -4.71
N PRO A 232 -46.57 -22.46 -5.96
CA PRO A 232 -46.65 -21.57 -7.12
C PRO A 232 -47.85 -20.62 -7.09
#